data_AF-A0A3D0JJ92-F1
#
_entry.id   AF-A0A3D0JJ92-F1
#
_cell.length_a   1.000
_cell.length_b   1.000
_cell.length_c   1.000
_cell.angle_alpha   90.00
_cell.angle_beta   90.00
_cell.angle_gamma   90.00
#
_symmetry.space_group_name_H-M   'P 1'
#
loop_
_entity.id
_entity.type
_entity.pdbx_description
1 polymer ?
#
loop_
_entity_poly.entity_id
_entity_poly.type
_entity_poly.pdbx_seq_one_letter_code
_entity_poly.pdbx_strand_id
1 'polypeptide(L)'
;SRKVMQIKLAIMTHYDEQVIANIEKHVFAVRSEVLDIMRQVTETDLTSADFRSNLAESIRIAMNATLEEAEDFGGIEKVYFVEFIVQ
;
A
#
# COMPACT_ATOMS: atom_id res chain seq x y z
N SER A 1 7.54 23.13 9.66
CA SER A 1 7.25 21.94 10.50
C SER A 1 7.66 20.71 9.70
N ARG A 2 8.00 19.59 10.35
CA ARG A 2 8.14 18.31 9.65
C ARG A 2 6.73 17.77 9.43
N LYS A 3 6.31 17.59 8.19
CA LYS A 3 5.03 16.94 7.90
C LYS A 3 5.13 15.45 8.19
N VAL A 4 4.17 14.91 8.93
CA VAL A 4 4.06 13.48 9.24
C VAL A 4 2.82 12.94 8.56
N MET A 5 2.97 11.86 7.81
CA MET A 5 1.86 11.10 7.23
C MET A 5 1.69 9.79 7.99
N GLN A 6 0.47 9.51 8.44
CA GLN A 6 0.08 8.24 9.05
C GLN A 6 -1.11 7.66 8.28
N ILE A 7 -1.02 6.39 7.93
CA ILE A 7 -2.08 5.67 7.23
C ILE A 7 -2.39 4.35 7.93
N LYS A 8 -3.64 3.90 7.81
CA LYS A 8 -4.02 2.50 8.04
C LYS A 8 -4.69 1.99 6.78
N LEU A 9 -4.33 0.78 6.40
CA LEU A 9 -4.76 0.15 5.16
C LEU A 9 -5.66 -1.05 5.46
N ALA A 10 -6.72 -1.22 4.67
CA ALA A 10 -7.45 -2.46 4.51
C ALA A 10 -7.24 -2.96 3.08
N ILE A 11 -7.21 -4.28 2.90
CA ILE A 11 -6.89 -4.93 1.63
C ILE A 11 -8.06 -5.83 1.24
N MET A 12 -8.43 -5.81 -0.03
CA MET A 12 -9.42 -6.70 -0.65
C MET A 12 -8.70 -7.64 -1.62
N THR A 13 -9.01 -8.93 -1.54
CA THR A 13 -8.41 -10.01 -2.33
C THR A 13 -9.50 -10.93 -2.86
N HIS A 14 -9.25 -11.61 -3.98
CA HIS A 14 -10.19 -12.57 -4.59
C HIS A 14 -10.11 -13.98 -3.96
N TYR A 15 -8.94 -14.32 -3.43
CA TYR A 15 -8.62 -15.64 -2.87
C TYR A 15 -8.14 -15.45 -1.44
N ASP A 16 -8.89 -16.04 -0.52
CA ASP A 16 -8.88 -15.55 0.85
C ASP A 16 -7.63 -16.04 1.59
N GLU A 17 -7.41 -17.37 1.67
CA GLU A 17 -6.39 -17.89 2.58
C GLU A 17 -4.95 -17.78 2.04
N GLN A 18 -4.71 -18.08 0.76
CA GLN A 18 -3.35 -18.06 0.20
C GLN A 18 -2.77 -16.65 0.13
N VAL A 19 -3.56 -15.66 -0.33
CA VAL A 19 -3.09 -14.28 -0.44
C VAL A 19 -2.84 -13.70 0.95
N ILE A 20 -3.74 -13.95 1.91
CA ILE A 20 -3.55 -13.51 3.30
C ILE A 20 -2.29 -14.14 3.89
N ALA A 21 -2.08 -15.44 3.74
CA ALA A 21 -0.88 -16.13 4.23
C ALA A 21 0.40 -15.56 3.61
N ASN A 22 0.41 -15.30 2.30
CA ASN A 22 1.55 -14.69 1.62
C ASN A 22 1.83 -13.27 2.14
N ILE A 23 0.79 -12.45 2.34
CA ILE A 23 0.92 -11.10 2.92
C ILE A 23 1.47 -11.16 4.34
N GLU A 24 0.97 -12.06 5.18
CA GLU A 24 1.43 -12.21 6.56
C GLU A 24 2.90 -12.68 6.62
N LYS A 25 3.25 -13.66 5.80
CA LYS A 25 4.62 -14.19 5.68
C LYS A 25 5.63 -13.12 5.25
N HIS A 26 5.22 -12.23 4.34
CA HIS A 26 6.07 -11.18 3.76
C HIS A 26 5.76 -9.76 4.25
N VAL A 27 5.06 -9.63 5.38
CA VAL A 27 4.52 -8.34 5.84
C VAL A 27 5.59 -7.26 5.99
N PHE A 28 6.84 -7.64 6.32
CA PHE A 28 7.95 -6.69 6.44
C PHE A 28 8.40 -6.15 5.08
N ALA A 29 8.53 -7.01 4.07
CA ALA A 29 8.90 -6.60 2.71
C ALA A 29 7.81 -5.70 2.12
N VAL A 30 6.56 -6.14 2.22
CA VAL A 30 5.38 -5.37 1.79
C VAL A 30 5.33 -4.01 2.47
N ARG A 31 5.51 -3.94 3.80
CA ARG A 31 5.54 -2.66 4.53
C ARG A 31 6.70 -1.77 4.11
N SER A 32 7.88 -2.34 3.86
CA SER A 32 9.05 -1.58 3.41
C SER A 32 8.76 -0.87 2.08
N GLU A 33 8.20 -1.59 1.10
CA GLU A 33 7.85 -1.01 -0.21
C GLU A 33 6.78 0.07 -0.09
N VAL A 34 5.78 -0.13 0.77
CA VAL A 34 4.76 0.90 1.04
C VAL A 34 5.38 2.16 1.64
N LEU A 35 6.33 2.03 2.57
CA LEU A 35 7.03 3.17 3.15
C LEU A 35 7.89 3.90 2.11
N ASP A 36 8.50 3.17 1.18
CA ASP A 36 9.29 3.72 0.08
C ASP A 36 8.46 4.46 -0.98
N ILE A 37 7.18 4.10 -1.13
CA ILE A 37 6.21 4.91 -1.89
C ILE A 37 5.83 6.16 -1.08
N MET A 38 5.45 6.00 0.19
CA MET A 38 4.98 7.11 1.03
C MET A 38 6.02 8.23 1.17
N ARG A 39 7.32 7.89 1.26
CA ARG A 39 8.40 8.89 1.41
C ARG A 39 8.56 9.80 0.18
N GLN A 40 8.03 9.41 -0.98
CA GLN A 40 8.14 10.18 -2.22
C GLN A 40 7.02 11.21 -2.38
N VAL A 41 5.99 11.17 -1.52
CA VAL A 41 4.86 12.10 -1.60
C VAL A 41 5.33 13.53 -1.33
N THR A 42 4.98 14.43 -2.25
CA THR A 42 5.28 15.86 -2.14
C THR A 42 4.08 16.65 -1.59
N GLU A 43 4.33 17.91 -1.19
CA GLU A 43 3.24 18.77 -0.74
C GLU A 43 2.22 19.08 -1.84
N THR A 44 2.68 19.18 -3.09
CA THR A 44 1.82 19.40 -4.25
C THR A 44 0.86 18.24 -4.45
N ASP A 45 1.36 17.00 -4.32
CA ASP A 45 0.55 15.80 -4.49
C ASP A 45 -0.63 15.77 -3.51
N LEU A 46 -0.40 16.15 -2.25
CA LEU A 46 -1.42 16.17 -1.19
C LEU A 46 -2.62 17.06 -1.51
N THR A 47 -2.47 18.04 -2.39
CA THR A 47 -3.55 18.97 -2.78
C THR A 47 -4.37 18.47 -3.97
N SER A 48 -3.93 17.41 -4.65
CA SER A 48 -4.63 16.84 -5.80
C SER A 48 -5.87 16.05 -5.36
N ALA A 49 -6.96 16.21 -6.11
CA ALA A 49 -8.22 15.50 -5.87
C ALA A 49 -8.07 13.96 -5.99
N ASP A 50 -7.21 13.51 -6.91
CA ASP A 50 -7.00 12.08 -7.20
C ASP A 50 -5.84 11.48 -6.40
N PHE A 51 -5.25 12.26 -5.49
CA PHE A 51 -4.06 11.84 -4.74
C PHE A 51 -4.26 10.52 -4.01
N ARG A 52 -5.37 10.39 -3.26
CA ARG A 52 -5.63 9.17 -2.48
C ARG A 52 -5.86 7.96 -3.38
N SER A 53 -6.60 8.10 -4.48
CA SER A 53 -6.79 6.99 -5.42
C SER A 53 -5.48 6.57 -6.08
N ASN A 54 -4.64 7.53 -6.47
CA ASN A 54 -3.35 7.25 -7.09
C ASN A 54 -2.40 6.57 -6.09
N LEU A 55 -2.33 7.06 -4.85
CA LEU A 55 -1.49 6.46 -3.81
C LEU A 55 -1.96 5.03 -3.46
N ALA A 56 -3.28 4.81 -3.34
CA ALA A 56 -3.82 3.46 -3.11
C ALA A 56 -3.43 2.49 -4.22
N GLU A 57 -3.50 2.94 -5.49
CA GLU A 57 -3.13 2.12 -6.64
C GLU A 57 -1.63 1.84 -6.69
N SER A 58 -0.78 2.85 -6.45
CA SER A 58 0.67 2.65 -6.36
C SER A 58 1.04 1.65 -5.27
N ILE A 59 0.40 1.76 -4.10
CA ILE A 59 0.57 0.79 -3.01
C ILE A 59 0.12 -0.60 -3.46
N ARG A 60 -1.07 -0.74 -4.05
CA ARG A 60 -1.59 -2.03 -4.54
C ARG A 60 -0.63 -2.70 -5.53
N ILE A 61 -0.09 -1.94 -6.47
CA ILE A 61 0.87 -2.44 -7.48
C ILE A 61 2.13 -2.95 -6.79
N ALA A 62 2.73 -2.14 -5.92
CA ALA A 62 3.97 -2.55 -5.24
C ALA A 62 3.76 -3.76 -4.33
N MET A 63 2.66 -3.80 -3.58
CA MET A 63 2.33 -4.95 -2.75
C MET A 63 2.21 -6.23 -3.59
N ASN A 64 1.53 -6.19 -4.74
CA ASN A 64 1.46 -7.36 -5.62
C ASN A 64 2.83 -7.72 -6.20
N ALA A 65 3.62 -6.75 -6.66
CA ALA A 65 4.95 -7.00 -7.20
C ALA A 65 5.85 -7.69 -6.16
N THR A 66 5.82 -7.26 -4.89
CA THR A 66 6.55 -7.91 -3.80
C THR A 66 6.11 -9.36 -3.58
N LEU A 67 4.81 -9.63 -3.64
CA LEU A 67 4.28 -10.99 -3.44
C LEU A 67 4.57 -11.89 -4.64
N GLU A 68 4.51 -11.35 -5.87
CA GLU A 68 4.88 -12.05 -7.09
C GLU A 68 6.37 -12.39 -7.10
N GLU A 69 7.25 -11.49 -6.68
CA GLU A 69 8.69 -11.77 -6.56
C GLU A 69 8.98 -12.88 -5.53
N ALA A 70 8.25 -12.87 -4.41
CA ALA A 70 8.53 -13.77 -3.29
C ALA A 70 7.86 -15.15 -3.41
N GLU A 71 6.66 -15.22 -3.99
CA GLU A 71 5.79 -16.42 -4.00
C GLU A 71 5.24 -16.76 -5.39
N ASP A 72 5.62 -16.04 -6.45
CA ASP A 72 5.08 -16.17 -7.82
C ASP A 72 3.55 -16.01 -7.88
N PHE A 73 2.99 -15.31 -6.89
CA PHE A 73 1.56 -15.15 -6.71
C PHE A 73 1.18 -13.84 -6.01
N GLY A 74 0.66 -12.90 -6.81
CA GLY A 74 -0.09 -11.73 -6.35
C GLY A 74 -1.57 -12.07 -6.14
N GLY A 75 -2.36 -11.10 -5.69
CA GLY A 75 -3.80 -11.33 -5.46
C GLY A 75 -4.56 -10.21 -4.74
N ILE A 76 -3.92 -9.05 -4.59
CA ILE A 76 -4.50 -7.85 -4.00
C ILE A 76 -5.27 -7.10 -5.08
N GLU A 77 -6.60 -7.10 -4.97
CA GLU A 77 -7.50 -6.43 -5.90
C GLU A 77 -7.62 -4.94 -5.61
N LYS A 78 -7.72 -4.56 -4.33
CA LYS A 78 -7.83 -3.16 -3.90
C LYS A 78 -7.20 -2.92 -2.55
N VAL A 79 -6.71 -1.69 -2.38
CA VAL A 79 -6.23 -1.13 -1.12
C VAL A 79 -7.12 0.04 -0.74
N TYR A 80 -7.54 0.07 0.52
CA TYR A 80 -8.41 1.09 1.08
C TYR A 80 -7.72 1.79 2.25
N PHE A 81 -7.79 3.12 2.31
CA PHE A 81 -7.41 3.85 3.51
C PHE A 81 -8.54 3.81 4.53
N VAL A 82 -8.32 3.14 5.65
CA VAL A 82 -9.23 3.19 6.82
C VAL A 82 -8.87 4.34 7.77
N GLU A 83 -7.63 4.82 7.69
CA GLU A 83 -7.16 6.05 8.35
C GLU A 83 -6.16 6.76 7.43
N PHE A 84 -6.25 8.09 7.37
CA PHE A 84 -5.33 8.92 6.57
C PHE A 84 -5.14 10.28 7.26
N ILE A 85 -3.98 10.48 7.89
CA ILE A 85 -3.64 11.68 8.66
C ILE A 85 -2.38 12.32 8.08
N VAL A 86 -2.41 13.64 7.91
CA VAL A 86 -1.25 14.47 7.59
C VAL A 86 -1.20 15.64 8.59
N GLN A 87 -0.08 15.82 9.27
CA GLN A 87 0.15 16.86 10.31
C GLN A 87 1.45 17.60 10.07
#